data_AF-A0A9D8B6Z6-F1
#
_entry.id   AF-A0A9D8B6Z6-F1
#
_cell.length_a   1.000
_cell.length_b   1.000
_cell.length_c   1.000
_cell.angle_alpha   90.00
_cell.angle_beta   90.00
_cell.angle_gamma   90.00
#
_symmetry.space_group_name_H-M   'P 1'
#
loop_
_entity.id
_entity.type
_entity.pdbx_description
1 polymer ?
#
loop_
_entity_poly.entity_id
_entity_poly.type
_entity_poly.pdbx_seq_one_letter_code
_entity_poly.pdbx_strand_id
1 'polypeptide(L)'
;MTRALRDHGDDANWSPARGIARFDVCAHAGWGPIRGTQTTGSLIAHLTPTAPTYFVTGTAAPCTSLFKPVWLDAGVPNAAEPAPTGEYAAATLFWRHEQLHRATLRDYATLSALYRDERDALEQRLIAEASAAREQSREDRLTYSGRAFAQADEAEKQWTARVLARVEKSRNGFLYDAAWRAFNRAAGINPRASDD
;
A
#
# COMPACT_ATOMS: atom_id res chain seq x y z
N MET A 1 11.21 2.85 -11.99
CA MET A 1 11.19 3.59 -10.71
C MET A 1 10.36 2.89 -9.65
N THR A 2 9.08 2.55 -9.89
CA THR A 2 8.23 1.84 -8.89
C THR A 2 8.86 0.56 -8.33
N ARG A 3 9.48 -0.25 -9.20
CA ARG A 3 10.23 -1.47 -8.80
C ARG A 3 11.31 -1.23 -7.73
N ALA A 4 12.05 -0.12 -7.80
CA ALA A 4 13.11 0.17 -6.83
C ALA A 4 12.56 0.42 -5.41
N LEU A 5 11.38 1.05 -5.32
CA LEU A 5 10.71 1.30 -4.03
C LEU A 5 10.04 0.04 -3.48
N ARG A 6 9.75 -0.94 -4.34
CA ARG A 6 9.19 -2.25 -3.97
C ARG A 6 10.25 -3.31 -3.66
N ASP A 7 11.53 -2.97 -3.80
CA ASP A 7 12.59 -3.97 -3.77
C ASP A 7 12.78 -4.59 -2.39
N HIS A 8 12.99 -5.91 -2.42
CA HIS A 8 13.21 -6.80 -1.28
C HIS A 8 14.51 -7.62 -1.43
N GLY A 9 15.30 -7.33 -2.47
CA GLY A 9 16.51 -8.05 -2.86
C GLY A 9 16.24 -9.37 -3.59
N ASP A 10 17.32 -10.08 -3.93
CA ASP A 10 17.30 -11.20 -4.89
C ASP A 10 16.90 -12.58 -4.32
N ASP A 11 16.22 -12.65 -3.18
CA ASP A 11 15.79 -13.93 -2.60
C ASP A 11 14.44 -14.37 -3.19
N ALA A 12 14.45 -15.41 -4.02
CA ALA A 12 13.23 -15.99 -4.62
C ALA A 12 12.23 -16.54 -3.58
N ASN A 13 12.69 -16.84 -2.36
CA ASN A 13 11.86 -17.29 -1.25
C ASN A 13 11.70 -16.22 -0.15
N TRP A 14 11.87 -14.94 -0.53
CA TRP A 14 11.74 -13.83 0.39
C TRP A 14 10.36 -13.83 1.06
N SER A 15 10.35 -13.52 2.36
CA SER A 15 9.15 -13.26 3.13
C SER A 15 9.43 -12.16 4.14
N PRO A 16 8.48 -11.25 4.41
CA PRO A 16 8.65 -10.22 5.42
C PRO A 16 8.80 -10.80 6.83
N ALA A 17 8.41 -12.06 7.04
CA ALA A 17 8.61 -12.79 8.30
C ALA A 17 10.02 -13.39 8.46
N ARG A 18 10.84 -13.41 7.40
CA ARG A 18 12.20 -13.97 7.42
C ARG A 18 13.25 -12.87 7.60
N GLY A 19 14.32 -13.21 8.34
CA GLY A 19 15.46 -12.35 8.60
C GLY A 19 15.24 -11.38 9.78
N ILE A 20 16.23 -11.29 10.68
CA ILE A 20 16.17 -10.46 11.89
C ILE A 20 16.87 -9.10 11.75
N ALA A 21 17.74 -8.93 10.75
CA ALA A 21 18.61 -7.75 10.59
C ALA A 21 18.58 -7.10 9.19
N ARG A 22 17.88 -7.70 8.22
CA ARG A 22 17.80 -7.17 6.85
C ARG A 22 16.84 -5.98 6.80
N PHE A 23 17.32 -4.86 6.25
CA PHE A 23 16.54 -3.68 5.90
C PHE A 23 16.54 -3.55 4.38
N ASP A 24 15.36 -3.75 3.78
CA ASP A 24 15.12 -3.53 2.35
C ASP A 24 14.45 -2.16 2.16
N VAL A 25 14.44 -1.62 0.92
CA VAL A 25 13.81 -0.32 0.61
C VAL A 25 12.32 -0.34 0.97
N CYS A 26 11.64 -1.44 0.65
CA CYS A 26 10.30 -1.71 1.14
C CYS A 26 10.37 -2.37 2.53
N ALA A 27 10.48 -1.56 3.59
CA ALA A 27 10.58 -2.05 4.95
C ALA A 27 9.25 -2.64 5.46
N HIS A 28 9.32 -3.84 6.03
CA HIS A 28 8.21 -4.50 6.72
C HIS A 28 8.54 -4.70 8.20
N ALA A 29 7.65 -4.21 9.07
CA ALA A 29 7.76 -4.45 10.49
C ALA A 29 7.66 -5.95 10.81
N GLY A 30 8.34 -6.35 11.88
CA GLY A 30 8.40 -7.73 12.34
C GLY A 30 8.72 -7.80 13.82
N TRP A 31 9.17 -8.97 14.26
CA TRP A 31 9.53 -9.20 15.65
C TRP A 31 10.98 -8.78 15.95
N GLY A 32 11.20 -8.16 17.11
CA GLY A 32 12.52 -7.82 17.65
C GLY A 32 12.80 -6.30 17.73
N PRO A 33 13.84 -5.88 18.49
CA PRO A 33 14.13 -4.46 18.73
C PRO A 33 14.60 -3.70 17.47
N ILE A 34 15.01 -4.41 16.42
CA ILE A 34 15.57 -3.84 15.18
C ILE A 34 14.50 -3.71 14.09
N ARG A 35 13.52 -4.62 14.02
CA ARG A 35 12.45 -4.64 12.99
C ARG A 35 11.16 -3.95 13.45
N GLY A 36 11.29 -2.77 14.03
CA GLY A 36 10.15 -1.90 14.37
C GLY A 36 9.71 -0.96 13.24
N THR A 37 10.44 -0.93 12.13
CA THR A 37 10.21 0.03 11.04
C THR A 37 9.33 -0.55 9.93
N GLN A 38 8.43 0.28 9.41
CA GLN A 38 7.57 -0.02 8.27
C GLN A 38 7.59 1.16 7.32
N THR A 39 7.66 0.89 6.01
CA THR A 39 7.41 1.94 5.00
C THR A 39 5.93 2.32 5.07
N THR A 40 5.62 3.55 5.50
CA THR A 40 4.24 4.05 5.67
C THR A 40 3.73 4.86 4.48
N GLY A 41 4.61 5.16 3.53
CA GLY A 41 4.29 5.90 2.32
C GLY A 41 5.45 5.85 1.34
N SER A 42 5.17 6.04 0.06
CA SER A 42 6.18 6.11 -1.00
C SER A 42 5.77 7.13 -2.04
N LEU A 43 6.77 7.82 -2.59
CA LEU A 43 6.58 8.90 -3.56
C LEU A 43 7.63 8.80 -4.67
N ILE A 44 7.20 9.01 -5.90
CA ILE A 44 8.07 9.20 -7.07
C ILE A 44 7.77 10.58 -7.64
N ALA A 45 8.76 11.45 -7.71
CA ALA A 45 8.64 12.75 -8.36
C ALA A 45 9.20 12.65 -9.80
N HIS A 46 8.36 12.89 -10.79
CA HIS A 46 8.77 13.12 -12.16
C HIS A 46 8.77 14.63 -12.43
N LEU A 47 9.96 15.22 -12.37
CA LEU A 47 10.13 16.67 -12.49
C LEU A 47 10.30 17.06 -13.96
N THR A 48 9.42 17.93 -14.43
CA THR A 48 9.55 18.61 -15.72
C THR A 48 9.51 20.12 -15.50
N PRO A 49 9.99 20.96 -16.44
CA PRO A 49 10.00 22.41 -16.25
C PRO A 49 8.62 23.05 -16.04
N THR A 50 7.56 22.46 -16.60
CA THR A 50 6.21 23.07 -16.64
C THR A 50 5.13 22.26 -15.95
N ALA A 51 5.31 20.94 -15.82
CA ALA A 51 4.28 20.03 -15.31
C ALA A 51 4.92 18.88 -14.49
N PRO A 52 5.43 19.14 -13.28
CA PRO A 52 5.92 18.08 -12.41
C PRO A 52 4.76 17.18 -11.97
N THR A 53 4.94 15.87 -12.12
CA THR A 53 3.96 14.85 -11.70
C THR A 53 4.51 14.07 -10.53
N TYR A 54 3.69 13.88 -9.50
CA TYR A 54 4.06 13.10 -8.33
C TYR A 54 3.20 11.85 -8.30
N PHE A 55 3.82 10.71 -8.11
CA PHE A 55 3.11 9.45 -7.92
C PHE A 55 3.24 9.06 -6.45
N VAL A 56 2.13 8.95 -5.74
CA VAL A 56 2.11 8.71 -4.30
C VAL A 56 1.32 7.45 -3.97
N THR A 57 1.78 6.67 -3.00
CA THR A 57 0.99 5.55 -2.49
C THR A 57 -0.11 6.01 -1.55
N GLY A 58 0.15 7.06 -0.75
CA GLY A 58 -0.75 7.50 0.34
C GLY A 58 -1.04 6.42 1.38
N THR A 59 -0.27 5.33 1.37
CA THR A 59 -0.53 4.06 2.06
C THR A 59 0.81 3.33 2.29
N ALA A 60 0.83 2.41 3.25
CA ALA A 60 2.01 1.65 3.61
C ALA A 60 2.47 0.69 2.50
N ALA A 61 3.72 0.22 2.62
CA ALA A 61 4.35 -0.83 1.83
C ALA A 61 4.05 -0.74 0.32
N PRO A 62 4.91 -0.07 -0.48
CA PRO A 62 4.68 0.04 -1.93
C PRO A 62 4.53 -1.31 -2.63
N CYS A 63 5.04 -2.40 -2.06
CA CYS A 63 4.89 -3.77 -2.57
C CYS A 63 3.50 -4.39 -2.41
N THR A 64 2.55 -3.71 -1.76
CA THR A 64 1.12 -4.07 -1.71
C THR A 64 0.22 -2.94 -2.21
N SER A 65 0.80 -1.77 -2.48
CA SER A 65 0.10 -0.53 -2.81
C SER A 65 0.22 -0.12 -4.29
N LEU A 66 -0.58 0.86 -4.70
CA LEU A 66 -0.59 1.50 -6.00
C LEU A 66 -0.01 2.93 -5.93
N PHE A 67 0.81 3.28 -6.90
CA PHE A 67 1.25 4.66 -7.13
C PHE A 67 0.16 5.45 -7.88
N LYS A 68 -0.46 6.41 -7.19
CA LYS A 68 -1.52 7.27 -7.73
C LYS A 68 -0.95 8.64 -8.12
N PRO A 69 -1.28 9.17 -9.32
CA PRO A 69 -0.77 10.45 -9.79
C PRO A 69 -1.45 11.63 -9.08
N VAL A 70 -0.66 12.65 -8.75
CA VAL A 70 -1.10 13.94 -8.23
C VAL A 70 -0.23 15.06 -8.82
N TRP A 71 -0.79 16.26 -8.88
CA TRP A 71 -0.08 17.48 -9.25
C TRP A 71 -0.29 18.53 -8.17
N LEU A 72 0.79 19.02 -7.57
CA LEU A 72 0.71 19.91 -6.41
C LEU A 72 -0.07 21.20 -6.69
N ASP A 73 -0.02 21.71 -7.93
CA ASP A 73 -0.76 22.91 -8.34
C ASP A 73 -2.24 22.66 -8.62
N ALA A 74 -2.65 21.40 -8.83
CA ALA A 74 -4.04 20.98 -8.98
C ALA A 74 -4.66 20.54 -7.63
N GLY A 75 -3.83 20.11 -6.68
CA GLY A 75 -4.25 19.60 -5.37
C GLY A 75 -4.26 18.07 -5.29
N VAL A 76 -4.72 17.55 -4.14
CA VAL A 76 -4.82 16.11 -3.86
C VAL A 76 -6.29 15.73 -3.68
N PRO A 77 -6.81 14.73 -4.41
CA PRO A 77 -8.25 14.45 -4.52
C PRO A 77 -8.92 13.89 -3.26
N ASN A 78 -8.17 13.49 -2.23
CA ASN A 78 -8.70 12.90 -0.99
C ASN A 78 -8.75 13.88 0.19
N ALA A 79 -8.73 15.19 -0.06
CA ALA A 79 -8.74 16.22 0.99
C ALA A 79 -9.99 16.17 1.90
N ALA A 80 -11.06 15.51 1.48
CA ALA A 80 -12.28 15.31 2.28
C ALA A 80 -12.17 14.14 3.28
N GLU A 81 -11.20 13.24 3.14
CA GLU A 81 -10.97 12.16 4.10
C GLU A 81 -10.28 12.69 5.36
N PRO A 82 -10.59 12.14 6.55
CA PRO A 82 -9.86 12.49 7.76
C PRO A 82 -8.39 12.08 7.65
N ALA A 83 -7.49 12.85 8.28
CA ALA A 83 -6.09 12.45 8.40
C ALA A 83 -5.99 11.16 9.24
N PRO A 84 -5.16 10.19 8.84
CA PRO A 84 -4.99 8.97 9.62
C PRO A 84 -4.28 9.27 10.94
N THR A 85 -4.74 8.61 12.00
CA THR A 85 -4.09 8.61 13.33
C THR A 85 -3.46 7.25 13.61
N GLY A 86 -2.89 7.06 14.81
CA GLY A 86 -2.39 5.75 15.25
C GLY A 86 -3.48 4.70 15.49
N GLU A 87 -4.75 5.06 15.38
CA GLU A 87 -5.91 4.19 15.61
C GLU A 87 -6.64 3.89 14.30
N TYR A 88 -7.11 2.66 14.16
CA TYR A 88 -7.84 2.19 13.00
C TYR A 88 -9.08 3.02 12.71
N ALA A 89 -9.17 3.53 11.49
CA ALA A 89 -10.33 4.26 11.00
C ALA A 89 -10.60 3.93 9.53
N ALA A 90 -11.63 3.12 9.26
CA ALA A 90 -12.03 2.71 7.91
C ALA A 90 -12.37 3.90 6.97
N ALA A 91 -12.67 5.07 7.54
CA ALA A 91 -12.87 6.30 6.78
C ALA A 91 -11.59 6.84 6.12
N THR A 92 -10.40 6.35 6.50
CA THR A 92 -9.10 6.80 5.96
C THR A 92 -8.52 5.81 4.97
N LEU A 93 -8.00 6.32 3.85
CA LEU A 93 -7.30 5.54 2.82
C LEU A 93 -6.21 4.65 3.43
N PHE A 94 -5.41 5.21 4.34
CA PHE A 94 -4.31 4.51 4.98
C PHE A 94 -4.79 3.25 5.71
N TRP A 95 -5.82 3.35 6.56
CA TRP A 95 -6.30 2.21 7.32
C TRP A 95 -7.09 1.21 6.49
N ARG A 96 -7.78 1.64 5.43
CA ARG A 96 -8.36 0.69 4.46
C ARG A 96 -7.27 -0.16 3.81
N HIS A 97 -6.17 0.46 3.39
CA HIS A 97 -5.02 -0.26 2.85
C HIS A 97 -4.35 -1.18 3.87
N GLU A 98 -4.19 -0.73 5.11
CA GLU A 98 -3.58 -1.54 6.17
C GLU A 98 -4.33 -2.86 6.41
N GLN A 99 -5.63 -2.94 6.13
CA GLN A 99 -6.36 -4.21 6.16
C GLN A 99 -5.84 -5.19 5.10
N LEU A 100 -5.72 -4.74 3.84
CA LEU A 100 -5.13 -5.55 2.76
C LEU A 100 -3.71 -5.96 3.09
N HIS A 101 -2.88 -5.00 3.52
CA HIS A 101 -1.48 -5.22 3.84
C HIS A 101 -1.33 -6.26 4.95
N ARG A 102 -1.96 -6.05 6.11
CA ARG A 102 -1.88 -6.96 7.27
C ARG A 102 -2.41 -8.35 6.95
N ALA A 103 -3.49 -8.45 6.19
CA ALA A 103 -4.02 -9.74 5.75
C ALA A 103 -3.03 -10.45 4.81
N THR A 104 -2.44 -9.71 3.86
CA THR A 104 -1.42 -10.24 2.93
C THR A 104 -0.19 -10.77 3.68
N LEU A 105 0.27 -10.09 4.74
CA LEU A 105 1.47 -10.49 5.49
C LEU A 105 1.35 -11.83 6.20
N ARG A 106 0.15 -12.38 6.40
CA ARG A 106 -0.06 -13.73 7.00
C ARG A 106 0.54 -14.85 6.15
N ASP A 107 0.62 -14.65 4.84
CA ASP A 107 1.33 -15.52 3.89
C ASP A 107 1.65 -14.69 2.64
N TYR A 108 2.66 -13.81 2.76
CA TYR A 108 2.95 -12.79 1.77
C TYR A 108 3.06 -13.34 0.34
N ALA A 109 3.85 -14.40 0.14
CA ALA A 109 4.10 -14.93 -1.20
C ALA A 109 2.80 -15.43 -1.86
N THR A 110 1.99 -16.20 -1.14
CA THR A 110 0.73 -16.75 -1.67
C THR A 110 -0.34 -15.69 -1.83
N LEU A 111 -0.51 -14.82 -0.83
CA LEU A 111 -1.62 -13.87 -0.78
C LEU A 111 -1.39 -12.65 -1.68
N SER A 112 -0.15 -12.17 -1.80
CA SER A 112 0.17 -11.09 -2.75
C SER A 112 -0.01 -11.55 -4.20
N ALA A 113 0.22 -12.84 -4.49
CA ALA A 113 0.00 -13.41 -5.83
C ALA A 113 -1.46 -13.31 -6.30
N LEU A 114 -2.42 -13.19 -5.38
CA LEU A 114 -3.84 -13.07 -5.72
C LEU A 114 -4.21 -11.75 -6.43
N TYR A 115 -3.35 -10.73 -6.33
CA TYR A 115 -3.63 -9.40 -6.88
C TYR A 115 -2.42 -8.69 -7.49
N ARG A 116 -1.18 -9.21 -7.34
CA ARG A 116 0.04 -8.52 -7.81
C ARG A 116 -0.01 -8.14 -9.29
N ASP A 117 -0.54 -9.02 -10.15
CA ASP A 117 -0.56 -8.79 -11.59
C ASP A 117 -1.61 -7.73 -11.95
N GLU A 118 -2.77 -7.76 -11.29
CA GLU A 118 -3.80 -6.71 -11.43
C GLU A 118 -3.30 -5.36 -10.92
N ARG A 119 -2.59 -5.35 -9.78
CA ARG A 119 -1.96 -4.15 -9.24
C ARG A 119 -0.97 -3.56 -10.23
N ASP A 120 -0.06 -4.39 -10.75
CA ASP A 120 0.96 -3.94 -11.69
C ASP A 120 0.33 -3.43 -13.00
N ALA A 121 -0.70 -4.11 -13.51
CA ALA A 121 -1.43 -3.69 -14.71
C ALA A 121 -2.21 -2.38 -14.49
N LEU A 122 -2.90 -2.24 -13.35
CA LEU A 122 -3.63 -1.01 -13.02
C LEU A 122 -2.66 0.17 -12.86
N GLU A 123 -1.58 -0.02 -12.10
CA GLU A 123 -0.57 1.02 -11.92
C GLU A 123 0.05 1.46 -13.25
N GLN A 124 0.40 0.52 -14.13
CA GLN A 124 0.93 0.86 -15.45
C GLN A 124 -0.04 1.73 -16.25
N ARG A 125 -1.34 1.42 -16.23
CA ARG A 125 -2.37 2.27 -16.85
C ARG A 125 -2.42 3.65 -16.22
N LEU A 126 -2.48 3.73 -14.89
CA LEU A 126 -2.51 5.01 -14.16
C LEU A 126 -1.28 5.89 -14.46
N ILE A 127 -0.10 5.29 -14.60
CA ILE A 127 1.12 6.03 -14.94
C ILE A 127 1.11 6.51 -16.39
N ALA A 128 0.66 5.66 -17.33
CA ALA A 128 0.57 6.00 -18.74
C ALA A 128 -0.45 7.13 -18.99
N GLU A 129 -1.64 7.02 -18.41
CA GLU A 129 -2.70 8.03 -18.50
C GLU A 129 -2.29 9.34 -17.81
N ALA A 130 -1.57 9.28 -16.67
CA ALA A 130 -1.03 10.47 -16.03
C ALA A 130 -0.04 11.22 -16.93
N SER A 131 0.77 10.48 -17.68
CA SER A 131 1.74 11.08 -18.61
C SER A 131 1.03 11.84 -19.73
N ALA A 132 -0.11 11.34 -20.21
CA ALA A 132 -0.97 12.01 -21.20
C ALA A 132 -1.75 13.20 -20.61
N ALA A 133 -2.08 13.14 -19.31
CA ALA A 133 -2.81 14.20 -18.61
C ALA A 133 -1.93 15.37 -18.13
N ARG A 134 -0.60 15.23 -18.12
CA ARG A 134 0.29 16.17 -17.42
C ARG A 134 0.21 17.62 -17.93
N GLU A 135 -0.01 17.82 -19.23
CA GLU A 135 -0.05 19.15 -19.87
C GLU A 135 -1.48 19.69 -19.99
N GLN A 136 -2.47 18.96 -19.45
CA GLN A 136 -3.85 19.40 -19.39
C GLN A 136 -4.06 20.43 -18.27
N SER A 137 -5.26 21.00 -18.22
CA SER A 137 -5.61 22.02 -17.23
C SER A 137 -5.47 21.49 -15.79
N ARG A 138 -5.39 22.40 -14.81
CA ARG A 138 -5.39 22.00 -13.38
C ARG A 138 -6.63 21.20 -13.02
N GLU A 139 -7.78 21.57 -13.56
CA GLU A 139 -9.06 20.91 -13.32
C GLU A 139 -9.09 19.49 -13.89
N ASP A 140 -8.60 19.30 -15.12
CA ASP A 140 -8.51 17.97 -15.74
C ASP A 140 -7.57 17.05 -14.96
N ARG A 141 -6.43 17.60 -14.51
CA ARG A 141 -5.45 16.87 -13.69
C ARG A 141 -6.01 16.48 -12.32
N LEU A 142 -6.78 17.35 -11.68
CA LEU A 142 -7.46 17.03 -10.42
C LEU A 142 -8.55 15.96 -10.63
N THR A 143 -9.37 16.11 -11.68
CA THR A 143 -10.38 15.12 -12.08
C THR A 143 -9.74 13.76 -12.32
N TYR A 144 -8.65 13.72 -13.08
CA TYR A 144 -7.93 12.49 -13.36
C TYR A 144 -7.34 11.86 -12.08
N SER A 145 -6.71 12.67 -11.22
CA SER A 145 -6.22 12.21 -9.91
C SER A 145 -7.36 11.59 -9.09
N GLY A 146 -8.54 12.25 -9.05
CA GLY A 146 -9.72 11.73 -8.37
C GLY A 146 -10.17 10.37 -8.89
N ARG A 147 -10.24 10.20 -10.21
CA ARG A 147 -10.54 8.90 -10.83
C ARG A 147 -9.51 7.84 -10.48
N ALA A 148 -8.22 8.17 -10.53
CA ALA A 148 -7.14 7.24 -10.20
C ALA A 148 -7.22 6.76 -8.74
N PHE A 149 -7.51 7.67 -7.80
CA PHE A 149 -7.73 7.31 -6.39
C PHE A 149 -8.97 6.43 -6.22
N ALA A 150 -10.08 6.73 -6.89
CA ALA A 150 -11.29 5.93 -6.80
C ALA A 150 -11.11 4.52 -7.38
N GLN A 151 -10.43 4.40 -8.53
CA GLN A 151 -10.08 3.11 -9.13
C GLN A 151 -9.18 2.27 -8.23
N ALA A 152 -8.18 2.91 -7.60
CA ALA A 152 -7.30 2.25 -6.65
C ALA A 152 -8.06 1.75 -5.40
N ASP A 153 -8.93 2.60 -4.83
CA ASP A 153 -9.72 2.24 -3.64
C ASP A 153 -10.67 1.07 -3.92
N GLU A 154 -11.31 1.05 -5.09
CA GLU A 154 -12.17 -0.06 -5.52
C GLU A 154 -11.37 -1.35 -5.75
N ALA A 155 -10.22 -1.27 -6.42
CA ALA A 155 -9.36 -2.43 -6.62
C ALA A 155 -8.85 -2.99 -5.27
N GLU A 156 -8.41 -2.13 -4.36
CA GLU A 156 -7.93 -2.53 -3.04
C GLU A 156 -9.04 -3.17 -2.19
N LYS A 157 -10.29 -2.70 -2.27
CA LYS A 157 -11.46 -3.37 -1.65
C LYS A 157 -11.64 -4.79 -2.18
N GLN A 158 -11.59 -4.98 -3.49
CA GLN A 158 -11.73 -6.30 -4.12
C GLN A 158 -10.57 -7.24 -3.77
N TRP A 159 -9.34 -6.72 -3.71
CA TRP A 159 -8.17 -7.48 -3.28
C TRP A 159 -8.26 -7.86 -1.81
N THR A 160 -8.72 -6.95 -0.96
CA THR A 160 -8.94 -7.20 0.47
C THR A 160 -9.92 -8.35 0.66
N ALA A 161 -11.07 -8.30 -0.01
CA ALA A 161 -12.07 -9.38 0.05
C ALA A 161 -11.49 -10.74 -0.41
N ARG A 162 -10.75 -10.76 -1.53
CA ARG A 162 -10.10 -11.98 -2.05
C ARG A 162 -9.05 -12.55 -1.09
N VAL A 163 -8.21 -11.69 -0.54
CA VAL A 163 -7.18 -12.10 0.42
C VAL A 163 -7.83 -12.65 1.68
N LEU A 164 -8.79 -11.93 2.27
CA LEU A 164 -9.49 -12.38 3.48
C LEU A 164 -10.21 -13.71 3.27
N ALA A 165 -10.86 -13.92 2.12
CA ALA A 165 -11.52 -15.19 1.79
C ALA A 165 -10.55 -16.38 1.66
N ARG A 166 -9.28 -16.13 1.31
CA ARG A 166 -8.26 -17.18 1.16
C ARG A 166 -7.48 -17.45 2.44
N VAL A 167 -7.50 -16.51 3.37
CA VAL A 167 -6.71 -16.54 4.60
C VAL A 167 -7.26 -17.60 5.56
N GLU A 168 -6.55 -18.73 5.67
CA GLU A 168 -6.88 -19.79 6.62
C GLU A 168 -6.04 -19.66 7.90
N LYS A 169 -4.74 -19.93 7.80
CA LYS A 169 -3.77 -19.86 8.91
C LYS A 169 -2.52 -19.12 8.46
N SER A 170 -1.89 -18.40 9.39
CA SER A 170 -0.59 -17.77 9.12
C SER A 170 0.44 -18.85 8.80
N ARG A 171 1.31 -18.59 7.80
CA ARG A 171 2.47 -19.44 7.49
C ARG A 171 3.76 -18.89 8.09
N ASN A 172 3.65 -17.86 8.92
CA ASN A 172 4.78 -17.23 9.57
C ASN A 172 5.16 -17.94 10.88
N GLY A 173 6.34 -17.59 11.41
CA GLY A 173 6.75 -18.04 12.75
C GLY A 173 5.94 -17.37 13.85
N PHE A 174 5.79 -18.07 14.99
CA PHE A 174 5.00 -17.62 16.14
C PHE A 174 5.33 -16.20 16.62
N LEU A 175 6.62 -15.85 16.67
CA LEU A 175 7.08 -14.54 17.13
C LEU A 175 6.64 -13.40 16.21
N TYR A 176 6.66 -13.62 14.90
CA TYR A 176 6.19 -12.65 13.91
C TYR A 176 4.68 -12.42 14.06
N ASP A 177 3.90 -13.50 14.18
CA ASP A 177 2.47 -13.40 14.42
C ASP A 177 2.15 -12.70 15.74
N ALA A 178 2.94 -12.95 16.80
CA ALA A 178 2.77 -12.29 18.08
C ALA A 178 3.03 -10.77 17.98
N ALA A 179 4.04 -10.35 17.22
CA ALA A 179 4.33 -8.94 16.96
C ALA A 179 3.17 -8.26 16.20
N TRP A 180 2.68 -8.88 15.12
CA TRP A 180 1.56 -8.31 14.36
C TRP A 180 0.24 -8.30 15.13
N ARG A 181 0.00 -9.29 16.01
CA ARG A 181 -1.13 -9.21 16.97
C ARG A 181 -0.98 -8.03 17.92
N ALA A 182 0.23 -7.69 18.36
CA ALA A 182 0.47 -6.53 19.21
C ALA A 182 0.25 -5.22 18.44
N PHE A 183 0.74 -5.11 17.20
CA PHE A 183 0.49 -3.95 16.34
C PHE A 183 -0.99 -3.77 16.03
N ASN A 184 -1.73 -4.85 15.80
CA ASN A 184 -3.19 -4.79 15.61
C ASN A 184 -3.89 -4.26 16.87
N ARG A 185 -3.52 -4.74 18.06
CA ARG A 185 -4.09 -4.23 19.32
C ARG A 185 -3.77 -2.75 19.56
N ALA A 186 -2.54 -2.32 19.29
CA ALA A 186 -2.14 -0.92 19.43
C ALA A 186 -2.94 -0.01 18.49
N ALA A 187 -3.30 -0.51 17.31
CA ALA A 187 -4.15 0.17 16.35
C ALA A 187 -5.66 0.07 16.64
N GLY A 188 -6.09 -0.63 17.70
CA GLY A 188 -7.51 -0.87 17.97
C GLY A 188 -8.18 -1.86 17.00
N ILE A 189 -7.42 -2.62 16.20
CA ILE A 189 -7.96 -3.64 15.30
C ILE A 189 -8.29 -4.89 16.12
N ASN A 190 -9.57 -5.21 16.26
CA ASN A 190 -10.03 -6.33 17.06
C ASN A 190 -9.94 -7.65 16.26
N PRO A 191 -9.23 -8.69 16.72
CA PRO A 191 -9.05 -9.94 15.97
C PRO A 191 -10.33 -10.76 15.72
N ARG A 192 -11.47 -10.35 16.30
CA ARG A 192 -12.77 -11.05 16.22
C ARG A 192 -13.82 -10.31 15.39
N ALA A 193 -13.50 -9.14 14.85
CA ALA A 193 -14.48 -8.29 14.15
C ALA A 193 -14.48 -8.47 12.63
N SER A 194 -13.79 -9.49 12.10
CA SER A 194 -13.80 -9.81 10.65
C SER A 194 -14.83 -10.85 10.25
N ASP A 195 -15.68 -11.30 11.19
CA ASP A 195 -16.65 -12.40 10.99
C ASP A 195 -18.12 -11.94 11.07
N ASP A 196 -18.39 -10.62 11.08
CA ASP A 196 -19.76 -10.06 11.03
C ASP A 196 -19.96 -9.14 9.82
#